data_AF-A0A7V6NG38-F1
#
_entry.id   AF-A0A7V6NG38-F1
#
_cell.length_a   1.000
_cell.length_b   1.000
_cell.length_c   1.000
_cell.angle_alpha   90.00
_cell.angle_beta   90.00
_cell.angle_gamma   90.00
#
_symmetry.space_group_name_H-M   'P 1'
#
loop_
_entity.id
_entity.type
_entity.pdbx_description
1 polymer ?
#
loop_
_entity_poly.entity_id
_entity_poly.type
_entity_poly.pdbx_seq_one_letter_code
_entity_poly.pdbx_strand_id
1 'polypeptide(L)' 'GCIVNGPGEMADAQYGYVGEGKGKVTLYKGKNPVMRGIPQEEAVQRLLELIESDSSTNKTPPSTRTTVTGVPFEI' A
#
# COMPACT_ATOMS: atom_id res chain seq x y z
N GLY A 1 -15.75 -22.11 -18.18
CA GLY A 1 -14.29 -22.22 -17.96
C GLY A 1 -13.85 -21.04 -17.14
N CYS A 2 -13.44 -21.28 -15.91
CA CYS A 2 -12.95 -20.25 -15.01
C CYS A 2 -11.44 -20.10 -15.26
N ILE A 3 -11.03 -19.01 -15.90
CA ILE A 3 -9.63 -18.60 -15.97
C ILE A 3 -9.46 -17.57 -14.85
N VAL A 4 -9.39 -18.06 -13.61
CA VAL A 4 -8.82 -17.28 -12.52
C VAL A 4 -7.31 -17.38 -12.68
N ASN A 5 -6.67 -16.26 -12.96
CA ASN A 5 -5.21 -16.17 -12.86
C ASN A 5 -4.82 -16.36 -11.40
N GLY A 6 -4.39 -17.57 -11.06
CA GLY A 6 -3.56 -17.91 -9.90
C GLY A 6 -4.17 -17.70 -8.50
N PRO A 7 -4.19 -18.72 -7.63
CA PRO A 7 -4.50 -18.55 -6.19
C PRO A 7 -3.44 -17.74 -5.39
N GLY A 8 -2.46 -17.13 -6.06
CA GLY A 8 -1.27 -16.52 -5.46
C GLY A 8 -1.32 -15.01 -5.20
N GLU A 9 -2.23 -14.25 -5.79
CA GLU A 9 -2.26 -12.78 -5.63
C GLU A 9 -3.10 -12.30 -4.43
N MET A 10 -4.05 -13.11 -3.93
CA MET A 10 -4.93 -12.74 -2.80
C MET A 10 -4.43 -13.19 -1.42
N ALA A 11 -3.43 -14.07 -1.34
CA ALA A 11 -3.06 -14.74 -0.08
C ALA A 11 -2.06 -13.95 0.80
N ASP A 12 -1.42 -12.91 0.28
CA ASP A 12 -0.28 -12.24 0.94
C ASP A 12 -0.61 -10.87 1.53
N ALA A 13 -1.89 -10.59 1.81
CA ALA A 13 -2.27 -9.31 2.40
C ALA A 13 -1.81 -9.23 3.88
N GLN A 14 -0.57 -8.78 4.08
CA GLN A 14 0.05 -8.56 5.39
C GLN A 14 -0.48 -7.34 6.12
N TYR A 15 -1.38 -6.56 5.50
CA TYR A 15 -1.94 -5.36 6.09
C TYR A 15 -3.45 -5.28 5.88
N GLY A 16 -4.17 -4.80 6.90
CA GLY A 16 -5.61 -4.66 6.90
C GLY A 16 -6.03 -3.28 7.40
N TYR A 17 -7.11 -2.74 6.82
CA TYR A 17 -7.69 -1.46 7.15
C TYR A 17 -9.16 -1.66 7.54
N VAL A 18 -9.53 -1.30 8.78
CA VAL A 18 -10.89 -1.51 9.29
C VAL A 18 -11.41 -0.23 9.92
N GLY A 19 -12.54 0.29 9.43
CA GLY A 19 -13.19 1.47 10.00
C GLY A 19 -14.03 1.11 11.22
N GLU A 20 -13.84 1.84 12.33
CA GLU A 20 -14.65 1.68 13.57
C GLU A 20 -15.83 2.67 13.65
N GLY A 21 -16.02 3.48 12.60
CA GLY A 21 -17.03 4.54 12.57
C GLY A 21 -16.57 5.82 13.28
N LYS A 22 -17.28 6.93 13.05
CA LYS A 22 -16.90 8.29 13.53
C LYS A 22 -15.58 8.81 12.94
N GLY A 23 -15.23 8.41 11.72
CA GLY A 23 -14.00 8.84 11.03
C GLY A 23 -12.72 8.23 11.60
N LYS A 24 -12.84 7.24 12.50
CA LYS A 24 -11.71 6.51 13.08
C LYS A 24 -11.58 5.13 12.45
N VAL A 25 -10.34 4.70 12.32
CA VAL A 25 -9.98 3.42 11.72
C VAL A 25 -8.87 2.74 12.51
N THR A 26 -8.74 1.46 12.25
CA THR A 26 -7.82 0.56 12.91
C THR A 26 -7.05 -0.23 11.85
N LEU A 27 -5.73 -0.16 11.93
CA LEU A 27 -4.81 -0.87 11.05
C LEU A 27 -4.38 -2.19 11.69
N TYR A 28 -4.35 -3.23 10.87
CA TYR A 28 -3.92 -4.57 11.22
C TYR A 28 -2.69 -4.94 10.40
N LYS A 29 -1.72 -5.63 11.00
CA LYS A 29 -0.63 -6.32 10.31
C LYS A 29 -0.86 -7.82 10.43
N GLY A 30 -1.25 -8.46 9.35
CA GLY A 30 -1.73 -9.84 9.29
C GLY A 30 -2.94 -10.02 10.20
N LYS A 31 -2.73 -10.67 11.36
CA LYS A 31 -3.79 -10.93 12.36
C LYS A 31 -3.71 -10.02 13.59
N ASN A 32 -2.68 -9.16 13.68
CA ASN A 32 -2.43 -8.33 14.86
C ASN A 32 -2.80 -6.86 14.61
N PRO A 33 -3.65 -6.25 15.46
CA PRO A 33 -3.93 -4.81 15.37
C PRO A 33 -2.71 -4.01 15.81
N VAL A 34 -2.17 -3.19 14.91
CA VAL A 34 -0.97 -2.38 15.17
C VAL A 34 -1.32 -0.96 15.59
N MET A 35 -2.43 -0.41 15.08
CA MET A 35 -2.87 0.96 15.40
C MET A 35 -4.39 1.00 15.47
N ARG A 36 -4.96 1.49 16.57
CA ARG A 36 -6.41 1.61 16.75
C ARG A 36 -6.84 3.05 16.94
N GLY A 37 -8.01 3.41 16.40
CA GLY A 37 -8.62 4.71 16.64
C GLY A 37 -7.91 5.90 15.99
N ILE A 38 -7.21 5.69 14.88
CA ILE A 38 -6.57 6.77 14.11
C ILE A 38 -7.55 7.41 13.12
N PRO A 39 -7.43 8.69 12.80
CA PRO A 39 -8.30 9.32 11.81
C PRO A 39 -8.06 8.72 10.43
N GLN A 40 -9.15 8.54 9.65
CA GLN A 40 -9.10 7.97 8.30
C GLN A 40 -8.08 8.68 7.39
N GLU A 41 -7.95 10.01 7.51
CA GLU A 41 -7.02 10.83 6.73
C GLU A 41 -5.56 10.47 7.00
N GLU A 42 -5.18 10.27 8.27
CA GLU A 42 -3.81 9.82 8.60
C GLU A 42 -3.63 8.33 8.35
N ALA A 43 -4.66 7.52 8.52
CA ALA A 43 -4.55 6.08 8.45
C ALA A 43 -4.07 5.56 7.10
N VAL A 44 -4.42 6.24 6.01
CA VAL A 44 -3.90 5.93 4.67
C VAL A 44 -2.38 6.19 4.63
N GLN A 45 -1.94 7.34 5.15
CA GLN A 45 -0.53 7.70 5.21
C GLN A 45 0.26 6.69 6.07
N ARG A 46 -0.24 6.36 7.26
CA ARG A 46 0.38 5.40 8.18
C ARG A 46 0.44 3.99 7.59
N LEU A 47 -0.59 3.58 6.86
CA LEU A 47 -0.62 2.30 6.17
C LEU A 47 0.45 2.25 5.08
N LEU A 48 0.59 3.30 4.28
CA LEU A 48 1.67 3.43 3.28
C LEU A 48 3.05 3.37 3.94
N GLU A 49 3.26 4.13 5.02
CA GLU A 49 4.53 4.13 5.76
C GLU A 49 4.86 2.73 6.33
N LEU A 50 3.85 1.98 6.80
CA LEU A 50 4.02 0.61 7.30
C LEU A 50 4.43 -0.36 6.19
N ILE A 51 3.87 -0.21 5.00
CA ILE A 51 4.19 -1.04 3.83
C ILE A 51 5.57 -0.66 3.29
N GLU A 52 5.85 0.63 3.15
CA GLU A 52 7.15 1.15 2.72
C GLU A 52 8.26 0.77 3.70
N SER A 53 8.02 0.85 5.01
CA SER A 53 9.01 0.46 6.02
C SER A 53 9.34 -1.04 5.98
N ASP A 54 8.34 -1.91 5.82
CA ASP A 54 8.59 -3.35 5.61
C ASP A 54 9.28 -3.60 4.27
N SER A 55 8.81 -2.97 3.19
CA SER A 55 9.33 -3.15 1.84
C SER A 55 10.71 -2.54 1.64
N SER A 56 11.12 -1.57 2.47
CA SER A 56 12.46 -0.97 2.45
C SER A 56 13.55 -1.95 2.88
N THR A 57 13.19 -3.12 3.42
CA THR A 57 14.13 -4.24 3.54
C THR A 57 14.45 -4.92 2.21
N ASN A 58 13.78 -4.56 1.10
CA ASN A 58 14.01 -5.16 -0.23
C ASN A 58 13.89 -4.23 -1.46
N LYS A 59 13.78 -2.90 -1.35
CA LYS A 59 13.81 -2.03 -2.55
C LYS A 59 14.61 -0.74 -2.35
N THR A 60 15.65 -0.66 -3.16
CA THR A 60 16.49 0.46 -3.62
C THR A 60 15.78 1.83 -3.60
N PRO A 61 16.48 2.93 -3.26
CA PRO A 61 15.91 4.26 -3.05
C PRO A 61 15.03 4.75 -4.21
N PRO A 62 14.05 5.63 -3.92
CA PRO A 62 13.14 6.17 -4.93
C PRO A 62 13.96 6.84 -6.03
N SER A 63 13.83 6.32 -7.26
CA SER A 63 14.28 7.03 -8.45
C SER A 63 13.58 8.37 -8.47
N THR A 64 14.36 9.39 -8.15
CA THR A 64 13.99 10.79 -8.21
C THR A 64 13.40 11.07 -9.58
N ARG A 65 12.20 11.64 -9.55
CA ARG A 65 11.45 12.28 -10.62
C ARG A 65 12.37 12.81 -11.73
N THR A 66 12.62 12.00 -12.75
CA THR A 66 13.23 12.48 -13.99
C THR A 66 12.10 12.83 -14.92
N THR A 67 11.70 14.10 -14.85
CA THR A 67 11.02 14.76 -15.96
C THR A 67 11.94 14.65 -17.18
N VAL A 68 11.65 13.75 -18.12
CA VAL A 68 12.14 13.90 -19.49
C VAL A 68 10.96 14.37 -20.33
N THR A 69 11.01 15.66 -20.62
CA THR A 69 10.20 16.34 -21.61
C THR A 69 10.23 15.59 -22.94
N GLY A 70 9.07 15.54 -23.61
CA GLY A 70 8.81 14.72 -24.78
C GLY A 70 9.86 14.78 -25.87
N VAL A 71 10.10 13.62 -26.47
CA VAL A 71 10.71 13.51 -27.80
C VAL A 71 9.58 13.56 -28.82
N PRO A 72 9.58 14.50 -29.79
CA PRO A 72 8.61 14.49 -30.87
C PRO A 72 8.89 13.32 -31.80
N PHE A 73 7.80 12.64 -32.15
CA PHE A 73 7.67 11.64 -33.18
C PHE A 73 8.16 12.22 -34.52
N GLU A 74 9.25 11.70 -35.08
CA GLU A 74 9.57 11.89 -36.50
C GLU A 74 9.52 10.52 -37.21
N ILE A 75 8.53 10.48 -38.13
CA ILE A 75 8.38 9.69 -39.37
C ILE A 75 9.58 8.86 -39.84
#